data_AF-A0A3B0U7I5-F1
#
_entry.id   AF-A0A3B0U7I5-F1
#
_cell.length_a   1.000
_cell.length_b   1.000
_cell.length_c   1.000
_cell.angle_alpha   90.00
_cell.angle_beta   90.00
_cell.angle_gamma   90.00
#
_symmetry.space_group_name_H-M   'P 1'
#
loop_
_entity.id
_entity.type
_entity.pdbx_description
1 polymer ?
#
loop_
_entity_poly.entity_id
_entity_poly.type
_entity_poly.pdbx_seq_one_letter_code
_entity_poly.pdbx_strand_id
1 'polypeptide(L)'
;MKKTFNIFLILALAITVSCKEEKPKTQPSKNKITATVKHYICMNKCENSGGPVAGICSTCNTPYTHNPAFHNDEFLKNGPLNVPKVDLGANPKSNTPPPAQNALGIFHYTCPNGCNGGSSSASKCTSCGTGLVHNQTYHN
;
A
#
# COMPACT_ATOMS: atom_id res chain seq x y z
N MET A 1 -53.37 47.13 43.14
CA MET A 1 -52.79 46.70 41.84
C MET A 1 -51.26 46.82 41.91
N LYS A 2 -50.62 45.82 42.53
CA LYS A 2 -49.17 45.74 42.78
C LYS A 2 -48.86 44.24 42.75
N LYS A 3 -48.62 43.65 41.59
CA LYS A 3 -48.12 42.26 41.51
C LYS A 3 -47.68 41.77 40.13
N THR A 4 -47.84 42.56 39.06
CA THR A 4 -47.50 42.11 37.70
C THR A 4 -46.29 42.81 37.07
N PHE A 5 -45.73 43.84 37.70
CA PHE A 5 -44.67 44.64 37.09
C PHE A 5 -43.22 44.26 37.48
N ASN A 6 -43.04 43.30 38.40
CA ASN A 6 -41.69 42.86 38.84
C ASN A 6 -41.18 41.59 38.16
N ILE A 7 -41.96 40.97 37.27
CA ILE A 7 -41.56 39.69 36.63
C ILE A 7 -40.81 39.94 35.31
N PHE A 8 -41.01 41.09 34.66
CA PHE A 8 -40.33 41.40 33.39
C PHE A 8 -38.90 41.94 33.55
N LEU A 9 -38.48 42.36 34.74
CA LEU A 9 -37.11 42.87 34.96
C LEU A 9 -36.09 41.77 35.33
N ILE A 10 -36.52 40.51 35.49
CA ILE A 10 -35.63 39.40 35.88
C ILE A 10 -35.29 38.49 34.68
N LEU A 11 -35.96 38.67 33.53
CA LEU A 11 -35.70 37.83 32.34
C LEU A 11 -34.57 38.36 31.43
N ALA A 12 -34.01 39.54 31.72
CA ALA A 12 -32.98 40.18 30.89
C ALA A 12 -31.54 40.07 31.43
N LEU A 13 -31.30 39.23 32.46
CA LEU A 13 -30.00 39.18 33.15
C LEU A 13 -29.34 37.79 33.18
N ALA A 14 -29.48 37.00 32.12
CA ALA A 14 -28.91 35.64 32.09
C ALA A 14 -28.33 35.19 30.73
N ILE A 15 -27.80 36.11 29.91
CA ILE A 15 -27.17 35.75 28.62
C ILE A 15 -25.76 36.35 28.44
N THR A 16 -24.95 36.33 29.50
CA THR A 16 -23.49 36.51 29.38
C THR A 16 -22.75 35.29 29.92
N VAL A 17 -23.18 34.09 29.51
CA VAL A 17 -22.32 32.90 29.62
C VAL A 17 -21.33 32.99 28.47
N SER A 18 -20.19 33.59 28.81
CA SER A 18 -18.92 33.48 28.11
C SER A 18 -18.77 32.07 27.54
N CYS A 19 -18.76 31.97 26.20
CA CYS A 19 -18.31 30.77 25.50
C CYS A 19 -16.83 30.61 25.81
N LYS A 20 -16.51 30.00 26.94
CA LYS A 20 -15.21 29.38 27.12
C LYS A 20 -15.27 28.12 26.26
N GLU A 21 -14.67 28.18 25.08
CA GLU A 21 -14.35 26.97 24.33
C GLU A 21 -13.47 26.10 25.24
N GLU A 22 -14.09 25.12 25.91
CA GLU A 22 -13.33 23.95 26.29
C GLU A 22 -12.84 23.34 24.97
N LYS A 23 -11.51 23.32 24.77
CA LYS A 23 -10.90 22.45 23.76
C LYS A 23 -11.62 21.10 23.82
N PRO A 24 -12.02 20.51 22.68
CA PRO A 24 -12.58 19.18 22.68
C PRO A 24 -11.63 18.30 23.49
N LYS A 25 -12.09 17.82 24.65
CA LYS A 25 -11.40 16.77 25.37
C LYS A 25 -11.37 15.63 24.38
N THR A 26 -10.18 15.30 23.87
CA THR A 26 -9.96 14.10 23.09
C THR A 26 -10.53 12.96 23.91
N GLN A 27 -11.73 12.53 23.56
CA GLN A 27 -12.29 11.31 24.08
C GLN A 27 -11.26 10.23 23.72
N PRO A 28 -10.85 9.37 24.68
CA PRO A 28 -10.08 8.20 24.30
C PRO A 28 -10.97 7.42 23.34
N SER A 29 -10.58 7.42 22.07
CA SER A 29 -11.14 6.55 21.05
C SER A 29 -11.08 5.13 21.60
N LYS A 30 -12.22 4.65 22.10
CA LYS A 30 -12.42 3.23 22.33
C LYS A 30 -12.39 2.61 20.94
N ASN A 31 -11.39 1.76 20.73
CA ASN A 31 -10.93 1.15 19.48
C ASN A 31 -9.84 1.89 18.70
N LYS A 32 -8.77 2.30 19.38
CA LYS A 32 -7.44 2.22 18.78
C LYS A 32 -6.98 0.74 18.71
N ILE A 33 -7.67 -0.09 17.92
CA ILE A 33 -6.95 -1.17 17.27
C ILE A 33 -6.15 -0.46 16.19
N THR A 34 -4.91 -0.10 16.52
CA THR A 34 -3.88 0.17 15.50
C THR A 34 -3.61 -1.19 14.85
N ALA A 35 -4.57 -1.71 14.08
CA ALA A 35 -4.34 -2.84 13.21
C ALA A 35 -3.41 -2.27 12.16
N THR A 36 -2.11 -2.38 12.40
CA THR A 36 -1.10 -2.07 11.40
C THR A 36 -1.52 -2.84 10.15
N VAL A 37 -1.92 -2.09 9.12
CA VAL A 37 -2.26 -2.65 7.81
C VAL A 37 -1.10 -3.56 7.44
N LYS A 38 -1.36 -4.84 7.18
CA LYS A 38 -0.31 -5.81 6.83
C LYS A 38 0.01 -5.68 5.36
N HIS A 39 1.28 -5.79 4.98
CA HIS A 39 1.71 -5.73 3.56
C HIS A 39 1.24 -6.96 2.79
N TYR A 40 1.28 -8.13 3.42
CA TYR A 40 0.73 -9.37 2.90
C TYR A 40 -0.43 -9.84 3.78
N ILE A 41 -1.51 -10.30 3.15
CA ILE A 41 -2.76 -10.70 3.82
C ILE A 41 -3.22 -12.09 3.38
N CYS A 42 -3.96 -12.78 4.24
CA CYS A 42 -4.61 -14.04 3.90
C CYS A 42 -6.01 -13.79 3.31
N MET A 43 -6.26 -14.26 2.09
CA MET A 43 -7.56 -14.08 1.42
C MET A 43 -8.69 -14.87 2.11
N ASN A 44 -8.34 -15.95 2.81
CA ASN A 44 -9.28 -16.73 3.63
C ASN A 44 -9.66 -16.03 4.95
N LYS A 45 -9.17 -14.80 5.18
CA LYS A 45 -9.48 -13.97 6.35
C LYS A 45 -9.23 -14.67 7.69
N CYS A 46 -8.23 -15.56 7.73
CA CYS A 46 -7.79 -16.19 8.96
C CYS A 46 -7.37 -15.13 9.98
N GLU A 47 -7.77 -15.32 11.24
CA GLU A 47 -7.49 -14.36 12.30
C GLU A 47 -5.98 -14.18 12.50
N ASN A 48 -5.56 -12.94 12.77
CA ASN A 48 -4.15 -12.57 13.01
C ASN A 48 -3.15 -13.00 11.92
N SER A 49 -3.63 -13.31 10.71
CA SER A 49 -2.80 -13.76 9.60
C SER A 49 -2.25 -12.61 8.76
N GLY A 50 -1.20 -12.89 7.98
CA GLY A 50 -0.49 -11.91 7.15
C GLY A 50 0.82 -11.46 7.79
N GLY A 51 1.54 -10.57 7.11
CA GLY A 51 2.87 -10.17 7.55
C GLY A 51 3.52 -9.07 6.73
N PRO A 52 4.74 -8.66 7.11
CA PRO A 52 5.54 -7.70 6.37
C PRO A 52 6.19 -8.30 5.11
N VAL A 53 6.20 -9.62 4.96
CA VAL A 53 6.84 -10.35 3.85
C VAL A 53 5.90 -11.40 3.28
N ALA A 54 6.16 -11.84 2.04
CA ALA A 54 5.45 -12.95 1.42
C ALA A 54 5.61 -14.23 2.26
N GLY A 55 4.64 -15.14 2.19
CA GLY A 55 4.65 -16.38 2.96
C GLY A 55 3.37 -17.18 2.82
N ILE A 56 3.26 -18.25 3.61
CA ILE A 56 2.08 -19.11 3.67
C ILE A 56 1.32 -18.84 4.98
N CYS A 57 0.00 -18.77 4.91
CA CYS A 57 -0.84 -18.69 6.11
C CYS A 57 -0.76 -20.00 6.91
N SER A 58 -0.34 -19.93 8.17
CA SER A 58 -0.24 -21.10 9.06
C SER A 58 -1.58 -21.73 9.43
N THR A 59 -2.69 -21.01 9.25
CA THR A 59 -4.03 -21.49 9.58
C THR A 59 -4.67 -22.29 8.46
N CYS A 60 -4.50 -21.87 7.21
CA CYS A 60 -5.19 -22.47 6.05
C CYS A 60 -4.26 -22.92 4.92
N ASN A 61 -2.94 -22.85 5.12
CA ASN A 61 -1.92 -23.28 4.18
C ASN A 61 -1.97 -22.59 2.79
N THR A 62 -2.71 -21.49 2.64
CA THR A 62 -2.72 -20.72 1.40
C THR A 62 -1.66 -19.62 1.39
N PRO A 63 -1.04 -19.32 0.24
CA PRO A 63 -0.13 -18.19 0.10
C PRO A 63 -0.80 -16.86 0.46
N TYR A 64 -0.05 -15.97 1.10
CA TYR A 64 -0.50 -14.60 1.30
C TYR A 64 -0.52 -13.83 -0.03
N THR A 65 -1.50 -12.95 -0.17
CA THR A 65 -1.61 -12.01 -1.30
C THR A 65 -1.10 -10.64 -0.89
N HIS A 66 -0.52 -9.90 -1.83
CA HIS A 66 -0.15 -8.50 -1.63
C HIS A 66 -1.38 -7.67 -1.26
N ASN A 67 -1.29 -6.83 -0.24
CA ASN A 67 -2.33 -5.90 0.19
C ASN A 67 -2.07 -4.50 -0.40
N PRO A 68 -2.82 -4.07 -1.44
CA PRO A 68 -2.62 -2.75 -2.04
C PRO A 68 -2.83 -1.61 -1.04
N ALA A 69 -3.67 -1.82 -0.02
CA ALA A 69 -3.96 -0.79 0.97
C ALA A 69 -2.76 -0.46 1.87
N PHE A 70 -1.73 -1.31 1.91
CA PHE A 70 -0.51 -1.05 2.66
C PHE A 70 0.25 0.18 2.14
N HIS A 71 0.19 0.43 0.82
CA HIS A 71 0.85 1.57 0.17
C HIS A 71 -0.10 2.74 -0.06
N ASN A 72 -1.15 2.87 0.76
CA ASN A 72 -2.11 3.96 0.62
C ASN A 72 -1.58 5.34 1.03
N ASP A 73 -0.31 5.45 1.37
CA ASP A 73 0.39 6.69 1.62
C ASP A 73 0.32 7.61 0.38
N GLU A 74 -0.20 8.83 0.56
CA GLU A 74 -0.32 9.84 -0.50
C GLU A 74 1.03 10.22 -1.11
N PHE A 75 2.12 10.05 -0.35
CA PHE A 75 3.49 10.24 -0.84
C PHE A 75 3.86 9.25 -1.95
N LEU A 76 3.44 7.98 -1.83
CA LEU A 76 3.76 6.92 -2.79
C LEU A 76 2.83 6.92 -4.03
N LYS A 77 1.69 7.61 -3.95
CA LYS A 77 0.69 7.70 -5.04
C LYS A 77 1.05 8.71 -6.13
N ASN A 78 1.86 9.72 -5.79
CA ASN A 78 2.12 10.86 -6.67
C ASN A 78 3.52 10.76 -7.31
N GLY A 79 3.61 9.93 -8.37
CA GLY A 79 4.75 9.93 -9.29
C GLY A 79 6.03 9.26 -8.77
N PRO A 80 7.11 9.25 -9.57
CA PRO A 80 8.39 8.73 -9.12
C PRO A 80 8.88 9.57 -7.94
N LEU A 81 9.02 8.92 -6.78
CA LEU A 81 9.54 9.53 -5.57
C LEU A 81 10.92 10.13 -5.85
N ASN A 82 11.10 11.40 -5.51
CA ASN A 82 12.43 12.01 -5.50
C ASN A 82 13.13 11.59 -4.21
N VAL A 83 13.55 10.33 -4.15
CA VAL A 83 14.30 9.77 -3.03
C VAL A 83 15.71 10.35 -3.10
N PRO A 84 16.22 11.03 -2.05
CA PRO A 84 17.63 11.41 -1.98
C PRO A 84 18.48 10.19 -2.29
N LYS A 85 19.43 10.32 -3.21
CA LYS A 85 20.35 9.25 -3.59
C LYS A 85 21.26 8.97 -2.40
N VAL A 86 20.77 8.19 -1.45
CA VAL A 86 21.59 7.57 -0.41
C VAL A 86 22.48 6.60 -1.16
N ASP A 87 23.80 6.86 -1.14
CA ASP A 87 24.80 5.90 -1.59
C ASP A 87 24.82 4.75 -0.59
N LEU A 88 23.82 3.86 -0.71
CA LEU A 88 23.87 2.52 -0.18
C LEU A 88 25.00 1.86 -0.96
N GLY A 89 26.22 1.96 -0.42
CA GLY A 89 27.47 1.59 -1.08
C GLY A 89 27.24 0.42 -2.02
N ALA A 90 27.55 0.64 -3.30
CA ALA A 90 27.15 -0.20 -4.41
C ALA A 90 27.17 -1.69 -4.04
N ASN A 91 25.98 -2.28 -3.85
CA ASN A 91 25.83 -3.73 -3.97
C ASN A 91 26.43 -4.05 -5.35
N PRO A 92 27.47 -4.91 -5.48
CA PRO A 92 28.15 -5.12 -6.74
C PRO A 92 27.09 -5.51 -7.78
N LYS A 93 26.75 -4.55 -8.64
CA LYS A 93 25.82 -4.75 -9.72
C LYS A 93 26.57 -5.68 -10.66
N SER A 94 26.22 -6.96 -10.63
CA SER A 94 26.66 -7.88 -11.66
C SER A 94 26.23 -7.27 -12.99
N ASN A 95 27.19 -6.72 -13.72
CA ASN A 95 26.95 -6.12 -15.03
C ASN A 95 26.68 -7.21 -16.09
N THR A 96 26.75 -8.48 -15.69
CA THR A 96 26.36 -9.62 -16.52
C THR A 96 24.84 -9.73 -16.51
N PRO A 97 24.16 -9.46 -17.64
CA PRO A 97 22.75 -9.75 -17.77
C PRO A 97 22.51 -11.23 -17.48
N PRO A 98 21.38 -11.61 -16.87
CA PRO A 98 21.04 -13.02 -16.75
C PRO A 98 21.03 -13.67 -18.15
N PRO A 99 21.31 -14.98 -18.25
CA PRO A 99 21.16 -15.71 -19.49
C PRO A 99 19.79 -15.47 -20.14
N ALA A 100 19.72 -15.50 -21.47
CA ALA A 100 18.45 -15.35 -22.16
C ALA A 100 17.50 -16.50 -21.83
N GLN A 101 18.04 -17.70 -21.65
CA GLN A 101 17.29 -18.92 -21.30
C GLN A 101 17.83 -19.53 -20.00
N ASN A 102 16.94 -20.13 -19.21
CA ASN A 102 17.34 -20.97 -18.09
C ASN A 102 17.81 -22.36 -18.57
N ALA A 103 18.20 -23.23 -17.64
CA ALA A 103 18.67 -24.58 -17.95
C ALA A 103 17.63 -25.47 -18.66
N LEU A 104 16.35 -25.11 -18.60
CA LEU A 104 15.24 -25.80 -19.28
C LEU A 104 14.93 -25.19 -20.65
N GLY A 105 15.69 -24.19 -21.12
CA GLY A 105 15.46 -23.51 -22.39
C GLY A 105 14.33 -22.47 -22.35
N ILE A 106 13.80 -22.14 -21.17
CA ILE A 106 12.74 -21.13 -21.03
C ILE A 106 13.36 -19.74 -21.09
N PHE A 107 12.84 -18.86 -21.95
CA PHE A 107 13.32 -17.48 -22.09
C PHE A 107 12.85 -16.56 -20.96
N HIS A 108 13.72 -15.63 -20.54
CA HIS A 108 13.40 -14.63 -19.50
C HIS A 108 12.36 -13.61 -19.97
N TYR A 109 12.45 -13.19 -21.24
CA TYR A 109 11.47 -12.34 -21.90
C TYR A 109 10.98 -13.01 -23.17
N THR A 110 9.66 -13.05 -23.37
CA THR A 110 8.99 -13.75 -24.48
C THR A 110 8.06 -12.83 -25.26
N CYS A 111 7.73 -13.19 -26.50
CA CYS A 111 6.83 -12.40 -27.32
C CYS A 111 5.37 -12.70 -26.95
N PRO A 112 4.56 -11.69 -26.59
CA PRO A 112 3.14 -11.91 -26.26
C PRO A 112 2.31 -12.39 -27.47
N ASN A 113 2.82 -12.19 -28.70
CA ASN A 113 2.18 -12.67 -29.93
C ASN A 113 2.57 -14.11 -30.29
N GLY A 114 3.31 -14.82 -29.43
CA GLY A 114 3.70 -16.21 -29.66
C GLY A 114 4.78 -16.41 -30.73
N CYS A 115 5.53 -15.37 -31.08
CA CYS A 115 6.69 -15.53 -31.97
C CYS A 115 7.78 -16.39 -31.31
N ASN A 116 8.47 -17.20 -32.13
CA ASN A 116 9.62 -17.97 -31.66
C ASN A 116 10.74 -17.07 -31.12
N GLY A 117 11.38 -17.53 -30.04
CA GLY A 117 12.53 -16.88 -29.42
C GLY A 117 12.17 -15.99 -28.21
N GLY A 118 13.16 -15.23 -27.76
CA GLY A 118 13.06 -14.38 -26.59
C GLY A 118 14.39 -13.68 -26.30
N SER A 119 14.50 -13.08 -25.11
CA SER A 119 15.69 -12.32 -24.72
C SER A 119 15.95 -12.39 -23.22
N SER A 120 17.17 -12.01 -22.82
CA SER A 120 17.52 -11.76 -21.41
C SER A 120 16.95 -10.45 -20.87
N SER A 121 16.39 -9.59 -21.75
CA SER A 121 15.91 -8.25 -21.41
C SER A 121 14.61 -7.88 -22.13
N ALA A 122 13.92 -6.86 -21.60
CA ALA A 122 12.70 -6.25 -22.15
C ALA A 122 12.97 -5.49 -23.47
N SER A 123 13.40 -6.23 -24.50
CA SER A 123 13.75 -5.74 -25.82
C SER A 123 12.59 -5.92 -26.80
N LYS A 124 12.79 -5.56 -28.07
CA LYS A 124 11.81 -5.75 -29.13
C LYS A 124 11.92 -7.16 -29.70
N CYS A 125 10.80 -7.81 -29.95
CA CYS A 125 10.75 -9.08 -30.67
C CYS A 125 11.32 -8.89 -32.07
N THR A 126 12.30 -9.72 -32.44
CA THR A 126 12.95 -9.67 -33.76
C THR A 126 11.99 -10.01 -34.90
N SER A 127 10.95 -10.80 -34.63
CA SER A 127 10.00 -11.25 -35.66
C SER A 127 8.87 -10.26 -35.92
N CYS A 128 8.38 -9.54 -34.91
CA CYS A 128 7.19 -8.68 -35.04
C CYS A 128 7.32 -7.27 -34.46
N GLY A 129 8.47 -6.92 -33.85
CA GLY A 129 8.71 -5.60 -33.28
C GLY A 129 7.90 -5.28 -32.01
N THR A 130 7.04 -6.18 -31.53
CA THR A 130 6.34 -6.01 -30.25
C THR A 130 7.32 -6.09 -29.08
N GLY A 131 7.06 -5.35 -28.00
CA GLY A 131 7.87 -5.43 -26.78
C GLY A 131 7.78 -6.82 -26.17
N LEU A 132 8.92 -7.43 -25.82
CA LEU A 132 8.95 -8.69 -25.11
C LEU A 132 8.48 -8.46 -23.66
N VAL A 133 7.69 -9.41 -23.16
CA VAL A 133 7.14 -9.39 -21.81
C VAL A 133 7.91 -10.35 -20.92
N HIS A 134 7.99 -10.02 -19.62
CA HIS A 134 8.65 -10.86 -18.64
C HIS A 134 7.92 -12.21 -18.52
N ASN A 135 8.69 -13.30 -18.51
CA ASN A 135 8.18 -14.65 -18.37
C ASN A 135 8.45 -15.15 -16.95
N GLN A 136 7.39 -15.25 -16.15
CA GLN A 136 7.52 -15.67 -14.75
C GLN A 136 8.04 -17.11 -14.61
N THR A 137 7.74 -17.99 -15.56
CA THR A 137 8.17 -19.40 -15.56
C THR A 137 9.69 -19.55 -15.68
N TYR A 138 10.40 -18.52 -16.13
CA TYR A 138 11.86 -18.51 -16.17
C TYR A 138 12.50 -18.78 -14.79
N HIS A 139 11.83 -18.35 -13.71
CA HIS A 139 12.34 -18.38 -12.33
C HIS A 139 11.86 -19.59 -11.51
N ASN A 140 11.16 -20.54 -12.13
CA ASN A 140 10.61 -21.73 -11.45
C ASN A 140 11.54 -22.95 -11.56
#